data_AF-A0A238D6A9-F1
#
_entry.id   AF-A0A238D6A9-F1
#
_cell.length_a   1.000
_cell.length_b   1.000
_cell.length_c   1.000
_cell.angle_alpha   90.00
_cell.angle_beta   90.00
_cell.angle_gamma   90.00
#
_symmetry.space_group_name_H-M   'P 1'
#
loop_
_entity.id
_entity.type
_entity.pdbx_description
1 polymer ?
#
loop_
_entity_poly.entity_id
_entity_poly.type
_entity_poly.pdbx_seq_one_letter_code
_entity_poly.pdbx_strand_id
1 'polypeptide(L)'
;MNLYRNMDRAALDAAYNNGAAVPGSAGIVASWQDRSKRLRSMRPAKLDLRYGEAERNRLDYFDAGAGTPLLVFIHGGYWQMREKETFSFLAAGPLAHGISVALVGYTLAPEKRLGGMVAEINAALDFLAPNSNALYVSGWSAGGHLAAMAMTHAAVKGGLAISGIYDLEPIRLCYVNDKLGLDDEEVRRHSPLTLVAPGKPLRLAYGGNELPELQRQSEAYFQALQSQQRDLCALHRLAGHDHFSILEELASPDGALMHATRRLMGTDR
;
A
#
# COMPACT_ATOMS: atom_id res chain seq x y z
N MET A 1 12.14 12.38 27.82
CA MET A 1 13.36 12.31 26.99
C MET A 1 12.92 12.25 25.53
N ASN A 2 13.43 13.12 24.67
CA ASN A 2 13.05 13.13 23.25
C ASN A 2 13.64 11.91 22.55
N LEU A 3 12.81 11.20 21.79
CA LEU A 3 13.20 9.98 21.06
C LEU A 3 13.42 10.26 19.58
N TYR A 4 12.49 10.98 18.95
CA TYR A 4 12.54 11.25 17.50
C TYR A 4 11.94 12.62 17.20
N ARG A 5 12.71 13.50 16.53
CA ARG A 5 12.26 14.85 16.12
C ARG A 5 11.51 15.63 17.21
N ASN A 6 12.05 15.64 18.44
CA ASN A 6 11.48 16.27 19.63
C ASN A 6 10.17 15.65 20.18
N MET A 7 9.78 14.47 19.69
CA MET A 7 8.69 13.68 20.26
C MET A 7 9.23 12.66 21.25
N ASP A 8 8.53 12.51 22.38
CA ASP A 8 8.66 11.33 23.24
C ASP A 8 7.75 10.19 22.73
N ARG A 9 7.71 9.06 23.45
CA ARG A 9 6.91 7.90 23.03
C ARG A 9 5.41 8.21 22.97
N ALA A 10 4.87 8.95 23.94
CA ALA A 10 3.44 9.28 23.94
C ALA A 10 3.05 10.16 22.74
N ALA A 11 3.90 11.14 22.39
CA ALA A 11 3.72 11.95 21.20
C ALA A 11 3.83 11.12 19.91
N LEU A 12 4.78 10.17 19.83
CA LEU A 12 4.88 9.24 18.71
C LEU A 12 3.65 8.33 18.60
N ASP A 13 3.14 7.82 19.70
CA ASP A 13 1.95 6.97 19.71
C ASP A 13 0.75 7.72 19.14
N ALA A 14 0.55 8.98 19.55
CA ALA A 14 -0.49 9.85 19.00
C ALA A 14 -0.26 10.15 17.50
N ALA A 15 0.99 10.36 17.08
CA ALA A 15 1.36 10.68 15.70
C ALA A 15 1.11 9.53 14.70
N TYR A 16 0.96 8.30 15.19
CA TYR A 16 0.66 7.11 14.38
C TYR A 16 -0.69 6.46 14.70
N ASN A 17 -1.53 7.07 15.54
CA ASN A 17 -2.85 6.54 15.83
C ASN A 17 -3.91 7.05 14.85
N ASN A 18 -3.85 6.58 13.60
CA ASN A 18 -4.79 6.95 12.53
C ASN A 18 -6.27 6.65 12.90
N GLY A 19 -6.51 5.57 13.65
CA GLY A 19 -7.87 5.21 14.08
C GLY A 19 -8.49 6.22 15.04
N ALA A 20 -7.69 6.76 15.98
CA ALA A 20 -8.11 7.83 16.88
C ALA A 20 -8.21 9.18 16.16
N ALA A 21 -7.35 9.43 15.17
CA ALA A 21 -7.34 10.68 14.42
C ALA A 21 -8.53 10.85 13.46
N VAL A 22 -9.16 9.75 13.03
CA VAL A 22 -10.29 9.76 12.09
C VAL A 22 -11.56 9.26 12.79
N PRO A 23 -12.43 10.18 13.27
CA PRO A 23 -13.72 9.82 13.85
C PRO A 23 -14.55 8.96 12.91
N GLY A 24 -15.12 7.86 13.41
CA GLY A 24 -15.94 6.96 12.60
C GLY A 24 -15.15 6.01 11.68
N SER A 25 -13.82 5.94 11.80
CA SER A 25 -12.96 5.02 11.03
C SER A 25 -13.45 3.56 11.06
N ALA A 26 -14.01 3.09 12.18
CA ALA A 26 -14.61 1.77 12.27
C ALA A 26 -15.79 1.56 11.31
N GLY A 27 -16.66 2.58 11.15
CA GLY A 27 -17.78 2.55 10.21
C GLY A 27 -17.33 2.60 8.75
N ILE A 28 -16.26 3.36 8.47
CA ILE A 28 -15.64 3.39 7.13
C ILE A 28 -15.12 1.98 6.77
N VAL A 29 -14.41 1.33 7.68
CA VAL A 29 -13.90 -0.02 7.42
C VAL A 29 -15.02 -1.05 7.29
N ALA A 30 -16.10 -0.94 8.07
CA ALA A 30 -17.27 -1.80 7.90
C ALA A 30 -17.90 -1.64 6.50
N SER A 31 -18.01 -0.41 6.01
CA SER A 31 -18.46 -0.14 4.63
C SER A 31 -17.55 -0.79 3.57
N TRP A 32 -16.22 -0.76 3.76
CA TRP A 32 -15.29 -1.45 2.88
C TRP A 32 -15.50 -2.95 2.86
N GLN A 33 -15.73 -3.57 4.03
CA GLN A 33 -16.00 -4.99 4.13
C GLN A 33 -17.28 -5.38 3.38
N ASP A 34 -18.35 -4.60 3.53
CA ASP A 34 -19.62 -4.89 2.87
C ASP A 34 -19.54 -4.73 1.35
N ARG A 35 -18.87 -3.67 0.87
CA ARG A 35 -18.62 -3.47 -0.56
C ARG A 35 -17.71 -4.56 -1.14
N SER A 36 -16.69 -4.98 -0.40
CA SER A 36 -15.78 -6.05 -0.81
C SER A 36 -16.47 -7.40 -0.89
N LYS A 37 -17.30 -7.74 0.11
CA LYS A 37 -18.16 -8.94 0.06
C LYS A 37 -19.04 -8.93 -1.18
N ARG A 38 -19.70 -7.80 -1.47
CA ARG A 38 -20.54 -7.67 -2.66
C ARG A 38 -19.76 -7.88 -3.95
N LEU A 39 -18.58 -7.28 -4.10
CA LEU A 39 -17.74 -7.48 -5.28
C LEU A 39 -17.29 -8.95 -5.40
N ARG A 40 -16.79 -9.54 -4.32
CA ARG A 40 -16.37 -10.95 -4.28
C ARG A 40 -17.51 -11.89 -4.71
N SER A 41 -18.73 -11.67 -4.23
CA SER A 41 -19.91 -12.45 -4.64
C SER A 41 -20.25 -12.31 -6.13
N MET A 42 -20.03 -11.13 -6.73
CA MET A 42 -20.25 -10.90 -8.17
C MET A 42 -19.13 -11.47 -9.05
N ARG A 43 -17.92 -11.67 -8.51
CA ARG A 43 -16.73 -12.08 -9.25
C ARG A 43 -15.96 -13.21 -8.52
N PRO A 44 -16.56 -14.38 -8.29
CA PRO A 44 -15.97 -15.42 -7.43
C PRO A 44 -14.88 -16.28 -8.09
N ALA A 45 -14.63 -16.11 -9.39
CA ALA A 45 -13.92 -17.08 -10.21
C ALA A 45 -12.47 -17.38 -9.79
N LYS A 46 -11.75 -16.40 -9.23
CA LYS A 46 -10.32 -16.50 -8.89
C LYS A 46 -10.04 -15.91 -7.50
N LEU A 47 -10.84 -16.32 -6.51
CA LEU A 47 -10.61 -15.97 -5.11
C LEU A 47 -9.67 -16.99 -4.45
N ASP A 48 -8.92 -16.54 -3.45
CA ASP A 48 -8.10 -17.40 -2.58
C ASP A 48 -7.07 -18.27 -3.33
N LEU A 49 -6.47 -17.72 -4.39
CA LEU A 49 -5.36 -18.36 -5.11
C LEU A 49 -4.12 -18.42 -4.23
N ARG A 50 -3.53 -19.60 -4.09
CA ARG A 50 -2.34 -19.84 -3.27
C ARG A 50 -1.06 -19.53 -4.04
N TYR A 51 -0.29 -18.57 -3.54
CA TYR A 51 1.04 -18.23 -4.06
C TYR A 51 2.20 -18.74 -3.18
N GLY A 52 1.92 -19.21 -1.97
CA GLY A 52 2.93 -19.65 -1.02
C GLY A 52 2.39 -20.59 0.07
N GLU A 53 3.29 -21.04 0.94
CA GLU A 53 3.01 -22.08 1.93
C GLU A 53 2.15 -21.59 3.09
N ALA A 54 2.38 -20.35 3.57
CA ALA A 54 1.67 -19.83 4.72
C ALA A 54 0.16 -19.73 4.45
N GLU A 55 -0.62 -19.80 5.53
CA GLU A 55 -2.08 -19.71 5.46
C GLU A 55 -2.52 -18.46 4.69
N ARG A 56 -1.91 -17.32 5.01
CA ARG A 56 -2.20 -16.01 4.43
C ARG A 56 -1.52 -15.75 3.08
N ASN A 57 -0.72 -16.68 2.55
CA ASN A 57 -0.15 -16.57 1.20
C ASN A 57 -1.23 -16.89 0.15
N ARG A 58 -2.25 -16.03 0.10
CA ARG A 58 -3.38 -16.07 -0.82
C ARG A 58 -3.56 -14.73 -1.49
N LEU A 59 -4.13 -14.74 -2.68
CA LEU A 59 -4.59 -13.54 -3.36
C LEU A 59 -5.95 -13.76 -4.00
N ASP A 60 -6.70 -12.67 -4.15
CA ASP A 60 -7.87 -12.63 -5.01
C ASP A 60 -7.49 -11.96 -6.32
N TYR A 61 -7.93 -12.51 -7.45
CA TYR A 61 -7.69 -11.97 -8.77
C TYR A 61 -9.00 -11.61 -9.45
N PHE A 62 -9.17 -10.34 -9.79
CA PHE A 62 -10.31 -9.82 -10.55
C PHE A 62 -9.87 -9.51 -11.97
N ASP A 63 -10.37 -10.30 -12.91
CA ASP A 63 -9.99 -10.27 -14.32
C ASP A 63 -10.78 -9.22 -15.10
N ALA A 64 -10.06 -8.35 -15.81
CA ALA A 64 -10.63 -7.32 -16.68
C ALA A 64 -10.61 -7.71 -18.18
N GLY A 65 -10.09 -8.89 -18.52
CA GLY A 65 -9.96 -9.39 -19.89
C GLY A 65 -8.52 -9.68 -20.28
N ALA A 66 -8.37 -10.41 -21.40
CA ALA A 66 -7.07 -10.83 -21.91
C ALA A 66 -6.18 -9.63 -22.29
N GLY A 67 -4.89 -9.71 -21.96
CA GLY A 67 -3.89 -8.67 -22.30
C GLY A 67 -3.97 -7.38 -21.50
N THR A 68 -4.86 -7.30 -20.51
CA THR A 68 -4.99 -6.12 -19.64
C THR A 68 -3.79 -5.96 -18.70
N PRO A 69 -3.41 -4.73 -18.32
CA PRO A 69 -2.43 -4.52 -17.26
C PRO A 69 -2.98 -5.03 -15.92
N LEU A 70 -2.08 -5.38 -15.02
CA LEU A 70 -2.39 -5.87 -13.68
C LEU A 70 -1.97 -4.84 -12.62
N LEU A 71 -2.90 -4.43 -11.77
CA LEU A 71 -2.63 -3.71 -10.54
C LEU A 71 -2.63 -4.68 -9.34
N VAL A 72 -1.48 -4.87 -8.71
CA VAL A 72 -1.35 -5.66 -7.49
C VAL A 72 -1.49 -4.74 -6.28
N PHE A 73 -2.57 -4.89 -5.52
CA PHE A 73 -2.83 -4.10 -4.33
C PHE A 73 -2.42 -4.83 -3.05
N ILE A 74 -1.65 -4.13 -2.20
CA ILE A 74 -1.16 -4.61 -0.92
C ILE A 74 -1.86 -3.84 0.20
N HIS A 75 -2.53 -4.56 1.09
CA HIS A 75 -3.33 -3.94 2.13
C HIS A 75 -2.48 -3.28 3.23
N GLY A 76 -3.09 -2.32 3.94
CA GLY A 76 -2.49 -1.68 5.11
C GLY A 76 -2.82 -2.40 6.41
N GLY A 77 -2.64 -1.69 7.53
CA GLY A 77 -2.91 -2.22 8.87
C GLY A 77 -1.66 -2.45 9.72
N TYR A 78 -0.67 -1.54 9.63
CA TYR A 78 0.56 -1.59 10.43
C TYR A 78 1.24 -2.98 10.44
N TRP A 79 1.17 -3.71 9.32
CA TRP A 79 1.75 -5.05 9.16
C TRP A 79 1.23 -6.11 10.18
N GLN A 80 0.20 -5.77 10.96
CA GLN A 80 -0.20 -6.54 12.13
C GLN A 80 -1.71 -6.77 12.24
N MET A 81 -2.48 -6.24 11.28
CA MET A 81 -3.93 -6.40 11.20
C MET A 81 -4.43 -6.33 9.74
N ARG A 82 -5.72 -6.66 9.57
CA ARG A 82 -6.48 -6.68 8.30
C ARG A 82 -6.11 -7.84 7.37
N GLU A 83 -6.78 -7.89 6.24
CA GLU A 83 -6.74 -8.99 5.29
C GLU A 83 -7.22 -8.50 3.92
N LYS A 84 -6.86 -9.21 2.85
CA LYS A 84 -7.15 -8.81 1.46
C LYS A 84 -8.65 -8.67 1.17
N GLU A 85 -9.48 -9.46 1.85
CA GLU A 85 -10.94 -9.51 1.75
C GLU A 85 -11.57 -8.17 2.10
N THR A 86 -10.97 -7.41 3.02
CA THR A 86 -11.50 -6.10 3.43
C THR A 86 -11.39 -5.07 2.30
N PHE A 87 -10.50 -5.29 1.34
CA PHE A 87 -10.12 -4.28 0.34
C PHE A 87 -10.58 -4.61 -1.09
N SER A 88 -11.26 -5.74 -1.34
CA SER A 88 -11.68 -6.11 -2.69
C SER A 88 -12.48 -5.01 -3.39
N PHE A 89 -13.22 -4.17 -2.65
CA PHE A 89 -13.95 -3.02 -3.20
C PHE A 89 -13.07 -2.08 -4.05
N LEU A 90 -11.77 -2.01 -3.78
CA LEU A 90 -10.81 -1.19 -4.54
C LEU A 90 -10.64 -1.66 -5.98
N ALA A 91 -10.98 -2.91 -6.30
CA ALA A 91 -10.93 -3.38 -7.67
C ALA A 91 -12.00 -2.74 -8.57
N ALA A 92 -13.05 -2.13 -8.01
CA ALA A 92 -14.12 -1.52 -8.81
C ALA A 92 -13.63 -0.44 -9.78
N GLY A 93 -12.76 0.46 -9.32
CA GLY A 93 -12.20 1.54 -10.14
C GLY A 93 -11.35 1.02 -11.31
N PRO A 94 -10.29 0.22 -11.05
CA PRO A 94 -9.44 -0.32 -12.10
C PRO A 94 -10.21 -1.21 -13.10
N LEU A 95 -11.15 -2.05 -12.62
CA LEU A 95 -11.95 -2.91 -13.49
C LEU A 95 -12.80 -2.11 -14.48
N ALA A 96 -13.31 -0.93 -14.09
CA ALA A 96 -14.06 -0.04 -14.97
C ALA A 96 -13.21 0.50 -16.15
N HIS A 97 -11.89 0.48 -16.00
CA HIS A 97 -10.92 0.94 -17.01
C HIS A 97 -10.17 -0.20 -17.70
N GLY A 98 -10.66 -1.44 -17.59
CA GLY A 98 -10.00 -2.58 -18.24
C GLY A 98 -8.66 -2.94 -17.59
N ILE A 99 -8.49 -2.71 -16.30
CA ILE A 99 -7.28 -3.05 -15.54
C ILE A 99 -7.63 -4.21 -14.60
N SER A 100 -6.92 -5.34 -14.73
CA SER A 100 -7.07 -6.48 -13.83
C SER A 100 -6.46 -6.14 -12.47
N VAL A 101 -6.99 -6.73 -11.39
CA VAL A 101 -6.54 -6.43 -10.02
C VAL A 101 -6.24 -7.69 -9.25
N ALA A 102 -5.09 -7.75 -8.58
CA ALA A 102 -4.78 -8.78 -7.60
C ALA A 102 -4.69 -8.18 -6.20
N LEU A 103 -5.47 -8.67 -5.24
CA LEU A 103 -5.34 -8.27 -3.83
C LEU A 103 -4.57 -9.33 -3.07
N VAL A 104 -3.39 -8.96 -2.56
CA VAL A 104 -2.44 -9.90 -1.96
C VAL A 104 -2.59 -9.90 -0.44
N GLY A 105 -2.80 -11.08 0.13
CA GLY A 105 -2.64 -11.33 1.56
C GLY A 105 -1.18 -11.69 1.88
N TYR A 106 -0.73 -11.36 3.09
CA TYR A 106 0.59 -11.69 3.61
C TYR A 106 0.50 -11.97 5.11
N THR A 107 1.47 -12.70 5.65
CA THR A 107 1.53 -13.05 7.08
C THR A 107 1.77 -11.79 7.91
N LEU A 108 1.12 -11.69 9.07
CA LEU A 108 1.18 -10.51 9.92
C LEU A 108 2.18 -10.69 11.06
N ALA A 109 2.50 -9.59 11.75
CA ALA A 109 3.18 -9.65 13.03
C ALA A 109 2.21 -10.07 14.15
N PRO A 110 2.68 -10.78 15.21
CA PRO A 110 4.07 -11.17 15.44
C PRO A 110 4.49 -12.45 14.68
N GLU A 111 3.60 -13.08 13.93
CA GLU A 111 3.85 -14.38 13.29
C GLU A 111 4.96 -14.31 12.22
N LYS A 112 5.19 -13.13 11.63
CA LYS A 112 6.29 -12.85 10.72
C LYS A 112 6.97 -11.53 11.08
N ARG A 113 8.30 -11.49 10.92
CA ARG A 113 9.08 -10.24 10.89
C ARG A 113 8.92 -9.51 9.56
N LEU A 114 9.19 -8.21 9.52
CA LEU A 114 8.95 -7.36 8.35
C LEU A 114 9.70 -7.87 7.10
N GLY A 115 10.96 -8.30 7.25
CA GLY A 115 11.72 -8.86 6.14
C GLY A 115 11.07 -10.11 5.51
N GLY A 116 10.41 -10.94 6.33
CA GLY A 116 9.64 -12.09 5.85
C GLY A 116 8.38 -11.67 5.08
N MET A 117 7.71 -10.59 5.49
CA MET A 117 6.56 -10.05 4.77
C MET A 117 6.97 -9.47 3.41
N VAL A 118 8.10 -8.76 3.36
CA VAL A 118 8.67 -8.28 2.09
C VAL A 118 8.97 -9.45 1.16
N ALA A 119 9.53 -10.55 1.66
CA ALA A 119 9.76 -11.76 0.86
C ALA A 119 8.45 -12.39 0.35
N GLU A 120 7.40 -12.44 1.17
CA GLU A 120 6.09 -12.96 0.75
C GLU A 120 5.44 -12.09 -0.35
N ILE A 121 5.58 -10.77 -0.27
CA ILE A 121 5.12 -9.89 -1.35
C ILE A 121 5.87 -10.17 -2.65
N ASN A 122 7.20 -10.32 -2.61
CA ASN A 122 7.97 -10.68 -3.81
C ASN A 122 7.53 -12.04 -4.37
N ALA A 123 7.30 -13.04 -3.53
CA ALA A 123 6.77 -14.34 -3.97
C ALA A 123 5.39 -14.24 -4.63
N ALA A 124 4.51 -13.36 -4.13
CA ALA A 124 3.22 -13.10 -4.79
C ALA A 124 3.40 -12.44 -6.17
N LEU A 125 4.40 -11.56 -6.33
CA LEU A 125 4.73 -10.95 -7.62
C LEU A 125 5.30 -11.96 -8.61
N ASP A 126 6.20 -12.84 -8.15
CA ASP A 126 6.72 -13.96 -8.95
C ASP A 126 5.60 -14.89 -9.43
N PHE A 127 4.61 -15.17 -8.58
CA PHE A 127 3.44 -15.97 -8.95
C PHE A 127 2.57 -15.29 -10.03
N LEU A 128 2.41 -13.96 -9.96
CA LEU A 128 1.56 -13.19 -10.88
C LEU A 128 2.26 -12.85 -12.21
N ALA A 129 3.58 -12.67 -12.19
CA ALA A 129 4.35 -12.16 -13.33
C ALA A 129 4.13 -12.95 -14.65
N PRO A 130 4.15 -14.30 -14.67
CA PRO A 130 4.03 -15.07 -15.92
C PRO A 130 2.70 -14.87 -16.66
N ASN A 131 1.64 -14.47 -15.94
CA ASN A 131 0.30 -14.29 -16.50
C ASN A 131 -0.07 -12.81 -16.67
N SER A 132 0.86 -11.89 -16.44
CA SER A 132 0.64 -10.46 -16.50
C SER A 132 1.26 -9.86 -17.75
N ASN A 133 0.52 -9.03 -18.49
CA ASN A 133 1.05 -8.28 -19.63
C ASN A 133 1.98 -7.15 -19.14
N ALA A 134 1.53 -6.40 -18.14
CA ALA A 134 2.32 -5.40 -17.44
C ALA A 134 1.87 -5.34 -15.98
N LEU A 135 2.80 -5.49 -15.04
CA LEU A 135 2.52 -5.56 -13.61
C LEU A 135 2.88 -4.23 -12.95
N TYR A 136 1.91 -3.67 -12.23
CA TYR A 136 2.07 -2.48 -11.40
C TYR A 136 1.68 -2.81 -9.96
N VAL A 137 2.31 -2.13 -9.00
CA VAL A 137 2.01 -2.33 -7.58
C VAL A 137 1.34 -1.11 -6.99
N SER A 138 0.41 -1.33 -6.07
CA SER A 138 -0.12 -0.29 -5.22
C SER A 138 -0.30 -0.83 -3.82
N GLY A 139 -0.35 0.07 -2.86
CA GLY A 139 -0.70 -0.32 -1.50
C GLY A 139 -0.98 0.89 -0.64
N TRP A 140 -1.63 0.62 0.49
CA TRP A 140 -2.10 1.64 1.41
C TRP A 140 -1.44 1.51 2.78
N SER A 141 -0.98 2.61 3.37
CA SER A 141 -0.39 2.61 4.71
C SER A 141 0.83 1.67 4.79
N ALA A 142 0.82 0.68 5.68
CA ALA A 142 1.80 -0.41 5.68
C ALA A 142 1.93 -1.15 4.33
N GLY A 143 0.86 -1.22 3.53
CA GLY A 143 0.92 -1.73 2.17
C GLY A 143 1.57 -0.75 1.18
N GLY A 144 1.48 0.55 1.43
CA GLY A 144 2.20 1.58 0.66
C GLY A 144 3.71 1.51 0.89
N HIS A 145 4.12 1.17 2.10
CA HIS A 145 5.50 0.76 2.41
C HIS A 145 5.93 -0.47 1.59
N LEU A 146 5.15 -1.56 1.65
CA LEU A 146 5.46 -2.79 0.94
C LEU A 146 5.47 -2.60 -0.59
N ALA A 147 4.59 -1.76 -1.13
CA ALA A 147 4.58 -1.38 -2.54
C ALA A 147 5.85 -0.63 -2.93
N ALA A 148 6.35 0.28 -2.08
CA ALA A 148 7.62 0.96 -2.30
C ALA A 148 8.81 -0.02 -2.29
N MET A 149 8.83 -0.98 -1.35
CA MET A 149 9.85 -2.05 -1.34
C MET A 149 9.80 -2.92 -2.60
N ALA A 150 8.60 -3.24 -3.06
CA ALA A 150 8.35 -4.06 -4.26
C ALA A 150 8.79 -3.42 -5.57
N MET A 151 9.05 -2.11 -5.63
CA MET A 151 9.50 -1.43 -6.85
C MET A 151 10.80 -2.00 -7.43
N THR A 152 11.64 -2.60 -6.58
CA THR A 152 12.88 -3.27 -6.96
C THR A 152 12.67 -4.59 -7.71
N HIS A 153 11.48 -5.19 -7.63
CA HIS A 153 11.17 -6.45 -8.27
C HIS A 153 11.17 -6.33 -9.80
N ALA A 154 11.81 -7.27 -10.52
CA ALA A 154 12.06 -7.15 -11.96
C ALA A 154 10.77 -7.06 -12.81
N ALA A 155 9.71 -7.76 -12.41
CA ALA A 155 8.43 -7.75 -13.12
C ALA A 155 7.64 -6.44 -12.97
N VAL A 156 7.87 -5.67 -11.89
CA VAL A 156 7.14 -4.43 -11.62
C VAL A 156 7.56 -3.36 -12.62
N LYS A 157 6.60 -2.69 -13.24
CA LYS A 157 6.80 -1.60 -14.22
C LYS A 157 6.61 -0.21 -13.62
N GLY A 158 5.86 -0.11 -12.53
CA GLY A 158 5.64 1.13 -11.80
C GLY A 158 4.76 0.90 -10.58
N GLY A 159 4.53 1.94 -9.78
CA GLY A 159 3.61 1.82 -8.65
C GLY A 159 2.92 3.09 -8.18
N LEU A 160 1.91 2.90 -7.32
CA LEU A 160 1.18 3.92 -6.58
C LEU A 160 1.20 3.58 -5.08
N ALA A 161 2.00 4.27 -4.27
CA ALA A 161 1.99 4.08 -2.82
C ALA A 161 1.14 5.17 -2.15
N ILE A 162 0.14 4.73 -1.38
CA ILE A 162 -0.91 5.58 -0.81
C ILE A 162 -0.72 5.64 0.70
N SER A 163 -0.54 6.84 1.24
CA SER A 163 -0.43 7.14 2.67
C SER A 163 0.61 6.27 3.38
N GLY A 164 1.72 5.97 2.70
CA GLY A 164 2.69 4.98 3.15
C GLY A 164 3.61 5.45 4.28
N ILE A 165 4.36 4.50 4.83
CA ILE A 165 5.38 4.74 5.85
C ILE A 165 6.73 4.38 5.23
N TYR A 166 7.68 5.31 5.23
CA TYR A 166 8.92 5.18 4.45
C TYR A 166 10.19 5.28 5.30
N ASP A 167 10.08 5.83 6.52
CA ASP A 167 11.05 5.79 7.60
C ASP A 167 10.45 5.00 8.76
N LEU A 168 11.08 3.86 9.08
CA LEU A 168 10.60 2.95 10.12
C LEU A 168 11.15 3.26 11.51
N GLU A 169 12.12 4.17 11.65
CA GLU A 169 12.66 4.52 12.97
C GLU A 169 11.56 5.04 13.94
N PRO A 170 10.69 5.99 13.55
CA PRO A 170 9.61 6.40 14.44
C PRO A 170 8.57 5.29 14.70
N ILE A 171 8.44 4.31 13.81
CA ILE A 171 7.61 3.11 14.06
C ILE A 171 8.24 2.22 15.12
N ARG A 172 9.55 2.00 15.05
CA ARG A 172 10.32 1.22 16.03
C ARG A 172 10.20 1.78 17.45
N LEU A 173 10.00 3.09 17.55
CA LEU A 173 9.94 3.84 18.81
C LEU A 173 8.52 4.06 19.36
N CYS A 174 7.48 3.68 18.63
CA CYS A 174 6.07 3.84 19.06
C CYS A 174 5.38 2.49 19.34
N TYR A 175 4.14 2.54 19.82
CA TYR A 175 3.33 1.38 20.22
C TYR A 175 3.14 0.33 19.11
N VAL A 176 3.27 0.73 17.84
CA VAL A 176 3.21 -0.22 16.72
C VAL A 176 4.29 -1.29 16.86
N ASN A 177 5.45 -0.93 17.41
CA ASN A 177 6.55 -1.86 17.57
C ASN A 177 6.32 -2.94 18.62
N ASP A 178 5.36 -2.75 19.53
CA ASP A 178 5.08 -3.70 20.61
C ASP A 178 4.68 -5.09 20.07
N LYS A 179 4.09 -5.13 18.86
CA LYS A 179 3.75 -6.36 18.14
C LYS A 179 4.66 -6.60 16.93
N LEU A 180 5.08 -5.53 16.23
CA LEU A 180 5.88 -5.64 15.00
C LEU A 180 7.32 -6.13 15.27
N GLY A 181 7.92 -5.74 16.40
CA GLY A 181 9.23 -6.23 16.83
C GLY A 181 10.40 -5.82 15.93
N LEU A 182 10.34 -4.65 15.31
CA LEU A 182 11.45 -4.06 14.56
C LEU A 182 12.66 -3.84 15.47
N ASP A 183 13.82 -4.20 14.95
CA ASP A 183 15.13 -3.82 15.48
C ASP A 183 15.82 -2.82 14.53
N ASP A 184 17.00 -2.35 14.93
CA ASP A 184 17.78 -1.38 14.13
C ASP A 184 18.16 -1.94 12.76
N GLU A 185 18.34 -3.26 12.65
CA GLU A 185 18.68 -3.91 11.39
C GLU A 185 17.48 -3.94 10.43
N GLU A 186 16.28 -4.25 10.92
CA GLU A 186 15.06 -4.20 10.13
C GLU A 186 14.74 -2.78 9.68
N VAL A 187 14.93 -1.77 10.54
CA VAL A 187 14.77 -0.36 10.16
C VAL A 187 15.73 0.00 9.03
N ARG A 188 17.01 -0.37 9.16
CA ARG A 188 18.03 -0.10 8.14
C ARG A 188 17.74 -0.79 6.80
N ARG A 189 17.26 -2.04 6.83
CA ARG A 189 17.02 -2.85 5.62
C ARG A 189 15.69 -2.58 4.94
N HIS A 190 14.73 -1.97 5.64
CA HIS A 190 13.36 -1.85 5.15
C HIS A 190 12.78 -0.45 5.28
N SER A 191 13.58 0.61 5.40
CA SER A 191 13.08 1.99 5.29
C SER A 191 13.25 2.50 3.86
N PRO A 192 12.20 2.56 3.02
CA PRO A 192 12.31 3.11 1.67
C PRO A 192 13.00 4.47 1.59
N LEU A 193 12.81 5.33 2.59
CA LEU A 193 13.43 6.66 2.67
C LEU A 193 14.96 6.62 2.67
N THR A 194 15.58 5.61 3.28
CA THR A 194 17.04 5.51 3.38
C THR A 194 17.64 4.61 2.30
N LEU A 195 16.87 3.64 1.80
CA LEU A 195 17.29 2.77 0.70
C LEU A 195 17.26 3.48 -0.66
N VAL A 196 16.26 4.36 -0.85
CA VAL A 196 15.91 5.13 -2.07
C VAL A 196 16.14 4.39 -3.39
N ALA A 197 15.11 3.75 -3.94
CA ALA A 197 15.15 3.26 -5.32
C ALA A 197 13.80 3.43 -6.04
N PRO A 198 13.77 4.25 -7.10
CA PRO A 198 12.79 4.02 -8.15
C PRO A 198 13.38 4.27 -9.55
N GLY A 199 14.10 3.29 -10.11
CA GLY A 199 14.46 3.21 -11.55
C GLY A 199 13.27 3.07 -12.50
N LYS A 200 12.06 3.34 -12.02
CA LYS A 200 10.76 3.08 -12.64
C LYS A 200 9.73 4.10 -12.11
N PRO A 201 8.68 4.41 -12.89
CA PRO A 201 7.64 5.35 -12.46
C PRO A 201 6.99 5.00 -11.11
N LEU A 202 6.96 5.95 -10.18
CA LEU A 202 6.31 5.83 -8.86
C LEU A 202 5.45 7.06 -8.57
N ARG A 203 4.20 6.85 -8.18
CA ARG A 203 3.31 7.87 -7.66
C ARG A 203 3.17 7.68 -6.16
N LEU A 204 3.35 8.76 -5.41
CA LEU A 204 3.08 8.83 -3.98
C LEU A 204 1.81 9.64 -3.79
N ALA A 205 0.95 9.21 -2.88
CA ALA A 205 -0.27 9.95 -2.55
C ALA A 205 -0.52 9.97 -1.05
N TYR A 206 -1.13 11.03 -0.54
CA TYR A 206 -1.59 11.12 0.85
C TYR A 206 -2.72 12.13 0.99
N GLY A 207 -3.52 11.98 2.05
CA GLY A 207 -4.65 12.83 2.36
C GLY A 207 -4.20 14.11 3.04
N GLY A 208 -4.77 15.24 2.63
CA GLY A 208 -4.43 16.55 3.18
C GLY A 208 -4.85 16.74 4.65
N ASN A 209 -5.77 15.90 5.15
CA ASN A 209 -6.27 15.88 6.53
C ASN A 209 -5.69 14.71 7.34
N GLU A 210 -4.63 14.04 6.86
CA GLU A 210 -3.92 13.01 7.62
C GLU A 210 -3.13 13.58 8.81
N LEU A 211 -2.72 12.70 9.72
CA LEU A 211 -1.79 13.06 10.79
C LEU A 211 -0.50 13.66 10.19
N PRO A 212 0.08 14.71 10.81
CA PRO A 212 1.24 15.41 10.26
C PRO A 212 2.42 14.50 9.93
N GLU A 213 2.66 13.45 10.73
CA GLU A 213 3.76 12.54 10.50
C GLU A 213 3.57 11.66 9.25
N LEU A 214 2.33 11.29 8.90
CA LEU A 214 2.04 10.55 7.66
C LEU A 214 2.23 11.43 6.41
N GLN A 215 1.83 12.71 6.51
CA GLN A 215 2.11 13.70 5.46
C GLN A 215 3.62 13.87 5.28
N ARG A 216 4.35 14.07 6.39
CA ARG A 216 5.82 14.25 6.40
C ARG A 216 6.54 13.04 5.80
N GLN A 217 6.12 11.82 6.13
CA GLN A 217 6.70 10.58 5.58
C GLN A 217 6.62 10.57 4.05
N SER A 218 5.44 10.88 3.49
CA SER A 218 5.21 10.92 2.05
C SER A 218 6.03 12.01 1.36
N GLU A 219 6.07 13.21 1.96
CA GLU A 219 6.82 14.35 1.44
C GLU A 219 8.34 14.09 1.48
N ALA A 220 8.86 13.58 2.60
CA ALA A 220 10.28 13.28 2.76
C ALA A 220 10.73 12.20 1.78
N TYR A 221 9.93 11.14 1.59
CA TYR A 221 10.26 10.11 0.61
C TYR A 221 10.24 10.67 -0.80
N PHE A 222 9.21 11.43 -1.17
CA PHE A 222 9.17 12.10 -2.47
C PHE A 222 10.40 12.96 -2.73
N GLN A 223 10.81 13.78 -1.76
CA GLN A 223 12.00 14.62 -1.88
C GLN A 223 13.28 13.79 -2.09
N ALA A 224 13.43 12.68 -1.36
CA ALA A 224 14.55 11.77 -1.53
C ALA A 224 14.57 11.18 -2.95
N LEU A 225 13.42 10.75 -3.48
CA LEU A 225 13.31 10.21 -4.84
C LEU A 225 13.57 11.28 -5.91
N GLN A 226 13.00 12.47 -5.74
CA GLN A 226 13.13 13.57 -6.70
C GLN A 226 14.59 14.06 -6.81
N SER A 227 15.36 13.95 -5.73
CA SER A 227 16.80 14.29 -5.74
C SER A 227 17.62 13.36 -6.64
N GLN A 228 17.14 12.14 -6.90
CA GLN A 228 17.83 11.14 -7.72
C GLN A 228 17.22 10.96 -9.11
N GLN A 229 15.88 11.03 -9.24
CA GLN A 229 15.15 10.57 -10.44
C GLN A 229 13.88 11.41 -10.69
N ARG A 230 14.08 12.69 -11.02
CA ARG A 230 13.03 13.73 -11.09
C ARG A 230 11.81 13.33 -11.93
N ASP A 231 12.02 12.74 -13.10
CA ASP A 231 10.93 12.53 -14.08
C ASP A 231 10.10 11.26 -13.83
N LEU A 232 10.55 10.39 -12.91
CA LEU A 232 9.89 9.12 -12.61
C LEU A 232 8.94 9.22 -11.43
N CYS A 233 9.00 10.29 -10.63
CA CYS A 233 8.23 10.39 -9.39
C CYS A 233 7.23 11.54 -9.41
N ALA A 234 6.03 11.35 -8.84
CA ALA A 234 5.13 12.47 -8.52
C ALA A 234 4.44 12.25 -7.17
N LEU A 235 4.05 13.35 -6.55
CA LEU A 235 3.37 13.39 -5.25
C LEU A 235 1.98 14.01 -5.41
N HIS A 236 0.97 13.31 -4.89
CA HIS A 236 -0.43 13.70 -4.94
C HIS A 236 -0.95 13.95 -3.52
N ARG A 237 -1.04 15.22 -3.12
CA ARG A 237 -1.74 15.61 -1.89
C ARG A 237 -3.22 15.81 -2.20
N LEU A 238 -4.08 14.97 -1.65
CA LEU A 238 -5.53 15.06 -1.88
C LEU A 238 -6.20 15.83 -0.74
N ALA A 239 -6.49 17.12 -0.99
CA ALA A 239 -7.16 17.98 -0.02
C ALA A 239 -8.53 17.42 0.37
N GLY A 240 -8.90 17.52 1.65
CA GLY A 240 -10.18 17.02 2.15
C GLY A 240 -10.21 15.53 2.50
N HIS A 241 -9.22 14.73 2.06
CA HIS A 241 -9.13 13.31 2.43
C HIS A 241 -8.27 13.10 3.67
N ASP A 242 -8.69 12.14 4.49
CA ASP A 242 -7.95 11.56 5.61
C ASP A 242 -7.31 10.22 5.22
N HIS A 243 -6.71 9.54 6.20
CA HIS A 243 -5.96 8.30 5.99
C HIS A 243 -6.81 7.16 5.42
N PHE A 244 -8.12 7.17 5.67
CA PHE A 244 -9.08 6.17 5.21
C PHE A 244 -9.80 6.64 3.95
N SER A 245 -10.39 7.85 3.97
CA SER A 245 -11.23 8.33 2.86
C SER A 245 -10.48 8.52 1.55
N ILE A 246 -9.14 8.60 1.56
CA ILE A 246 -8.32 8.63 0.34
C ILE A 246 -8.50 7.38 -0.54
N LEU A 247 -8.86 6.23 0.03
CA LEU A 247 -9.07 4.99 -0.74
C LEU A 247 -10.26 5.06 -1.69
N GLU A 248 -11.22 5.96 -1.45
CA GLU A 248 -12.35 6.16 -2.36
C GLU A 248 -11.89 6.66 -3.73
N GLU A 249 -10.76 7.38 -3.79
CA GLU A 249 -10.19 7.93 -5.01
C GLU A 249 -9.55 6.86 -5.91
N LEU A 250 -9.27 5.67 -5.37
CA LEU A 250 -8.87 4.51 -6.16
C LEU A 250 -10.06 3.61 -6.49
N ALA A 251 -11.04 3.49 -5.57
CA ALA A 251 -12.25 2.71 -5.78
C ALA A 251 -13.18 3.33 -6.84
N SER A 252 -13.19 4.66 -6.96
CA SER A 252 -13.98 5.39 -7.94
C SER A 252 -13.31 5.36 -9.32
N PRO A 253 -14.04 5.01 -10.40
CA PRO A 253 -13.52 5.11 -11.77
C PRO A 253 -13.02 6.52 -12.13
N ASP A 254 -13.65 7.56 -11.60
CA ASP A 254 -13.31 8.97 -11.86
C ASP A 254 -12.48 9.60 -10.73
N GLY A 255 -11.97 8.77 -9.80
CA GLY A 255 -11.18 9.24 -8.68
C GLY A 255 -9.78 9.69 -9.10
N ALA A 256 -9.23 10.65 -8.37
CA ALA A 256 -7.93 11.25 -8.65
C ALA A 256 -6.79 10.21 -8.62
N LEU A 257 -6.85 9.22 -7.72
CA LEU A 257 -5.86 8.15 -7.66
C LEU A 257 -6.03 7.15 -8.80
N MET A 258 -7.26 6.88 -9.23
CA MET A 258 -7.50 6.08 -10.41
C MET A 258 -6.95 6.77 -11.67
N HIS A 259 -7.16 8.07 -11.83
CA HIS A 259 -6.53 8.85 -12.90
C HIS A 259 -5.00 8.81 -12.83
N ALA A 260 -4.41 8.95 -11.65
CA ALA A 260 -2.96 8.84 -11.48
C ALA A 260 -2.43 7.44 -11.86
N THR A 261 -3.17 6.37 -11.52
CA THR A 261 -2.86 4.99 -11.91
C THR A 261 -2.95 4.80 -13.43
N ARG A 262 -3.98 5.34 -14.09
CA ARG A 262 -4.11 5.23 -15.55
C ARG A 262 -2.96 5.93 -16.28
N ARG A 263 -2.56 7.12 -15.82
CA ARG A 263 -1.37 7.85 -16.30
C ARG A 263 -0.10 7.04 -16.15
N LEU A 264 0.09 6.45 -14.97
CA LEU A 264 1.22 5.59 -14.67
C LEU A 264 1.31 4.40 -15.65
N MET A 265 0.17 3.86 -16.06
CA MET A 265 0.07 2.72 -16.98
C MET A 265 0.05 3.10 -18.47
N GLY A 266 0.01 4.39 -18.81
CA GLY A 266 -0.15 4.85 -20.19
C GLY A 266 -1.52 4.50 -20.81
N THR A 267 -2.57 4.44 -19.97
CA THR A 267 -3.94 4.06 -20.38
C THR A 267 -4.91 5.25 -20.43
N ASP A 268 -4.42 6.47 -20.30
CA ASP A 268 -5.15 7.73 -20.58
C ASP A 268 -5.37 7.85 -22.10
N ARG A 269 -6.33 7.09 -22.62
CA ARG A 269 -7.00 7.40 -23.90
C ARG A 269 -8.40 7.89 -23.60
#